data_AF-A0AAP6Y4P7-F1
#
_entry.id   AF-A0AAP6Y4P7-F1
#
_cell.length_a   1.000
_cell.length_b   1.000
_cell.length_c   1.000
_cell.angle_alpha   90.00
_cell.angle_beta   90.00
_cell.angle_gamma   90.00
#
_symmetry.space_group_name_H-M   'P 1'
#
loop_
_entity.id
_entity.type
_entity.pdbx_description
1 polymer ?
#
loop_
_entity_poly.entity_id
_entity_poly.type
_entity_poly.pdbx_seq_one_letter_code
_entity_poly.pdbx_strand_id
1 'polypeptide(L)'
;MKNTSGFTLVTVLILTSMASIVVLSTLRDSVIQERLSGNFQKKLNARLMSEKGVFSSIEKLETAMLADPTININDLIAHNSEVSGTSSLESSIYNATIEIDSNGDILISSEGTRFEGENQMQAIFEYVAGGGGTTSSASVFSNGITGCSGVAISGSGLIDSYDSSLGDYNDTLADGNKNTSEESFVNTVNDSGDITLNGSGTIEGNVLSSSNLSIIQGADITGNIHSNGNLILSGGVVVGGDASAYLSFTQSSGTVSGSISANQSISVKQTPVGGDISSSGPISITGNAVQGTIRSYDLVALNQTTIRHGVYTSGNYEQTGGSVYGGVRVQGNVTLKQWGSTIDSKDLRYAGNGSFKDDTPEYAFSPYKVSSPDISIPTIEPVEKITPESENNRGLTACDPLDIATAIDSVSVNTTSPDLFINNNSRAGDLLELETNTANFLVDFGSTPDGTITAKAATFLDSETQIFYFDDVTIKGRMQVKSNHNAVMFVDGDFTMNGASSLTIPDNSSLTIIIKGKLKIGNGAQVYAPDNGITNEGRPVFSIYSSYSGNDTGIEFSGGTRELYAVIYAPLSQVKVTSAVGFKGSILGDTVIVSGAGGIHFDTALNEASFGGSSSGGNGSASKLVFKGWRFTPVEKSNE
;
A
#
# COMPACT_ATOMS: atom_id res chain seq x y z
N MET A 1 -46.95 89.39 -13.03
CA MET A 1 -46.36 88.06 -13.27
C MET A 1 -45.47 88.18 -14.50
N LYS A 2 -44.14 88.24 -14.31
CA LYS A 2 -43.15 88.43 -15.40
C LYS A 2 -42.26 87.19 -15.47
N ASN A 3 -42.13 86.65 -16.67
CA ASN A 3 -41.61 85.33 -17.01
C ASN A 3 -40.17 85.07 -16.53
N THR A 4 -40.02 84.05 -15.69
CA THR A 4 -38.78 83.34 -15.37
C THR A 4 -38.47 82.28 -16.42
N SER A 5 -38.17 82.68 -17.66
CA SER A 5 -37.84 81.74 -18.77
C SER A 5 -36.33 81.56 -19.02
N GLY A 6 -35.45 82.29 -18.31
CA GLY A 6 -33.99 82.19 -18.46
C GLY A 6 -33.29 81.25 -17.47
N PHE A 7 -33.81 81.10 -16.25
CA PHE A 7 -33.18 80.27 -15.20
C PHE A 7 -33.33 78.77 -15.48
N THR A 8 -34.47 78.38 -16.08
CA THR A 8 -34.76 76.98 -16.46
C THR A 8 -33.76 76.43 -17.46
N LEU A 9 -33.23 77.26 -18.37
CA LEU A 9 -32.21 76.82 -19.32
C LEU A 9 -30.91 76.46 -18.61
N VAL A 10 -30.47 77.28 -17.65
CA VAL A 10 -29.22 77.08 -16.90
C VAL A 10 -29.31 75.86 -15.99
N THR A 11 -30.43 75.67 -15.27
CA THR A 11 -30.63 74.48 -14.44
C THR A 11 -30.72 73.20 -15.27
N VAL A 12 -31.39 73.24 -16.44
CA VAL A 12 -31.41 72.10 -17.36
C VAL A 12 -30.01 71.80 -17.89
N LEU A 13 -29.21 72.82 -18.24
CA LEU A 13 -27.85 72.64 -18.77
C LEU A 13 -26.88 72.08 -17.71
N ILE A 14 -27.03 72.48 -16.45
CA ILE A 14 -26.27 71.92 -15.32
C ILE A 14 -26.71 70.47 -15.05
N LEU A 15 -28.01 70.19 -15.04
CA LEU A 15 -28.54 68.83 -14.85
C LEU A 15 -28.12 67.90 -16.00
N THR A 16 -28.15 68.35 -17.24
CA THR A 16 -27.68 67.54 -18.39
C THR A 16 -26.17 67.37 -18.36
N SER A 17 -25.39 68.39 -17.97
CA SER A 17 -23.94 68.26 -17.81
C SER A 17 -23.57 67.26 -16.70
N MET A 18 -24.23 67.33 -15.54
CA MET A 18 -24.05 66.36 -14.45
C MET A 18 -24.46 64.95 -14.90
N ALA A 19 -25.57 64.80 -15.61
CA ALA A 19 -25.99 63.51 -16.17
C ALA A 19 -24.98 62.97 -17.21
N SER A 20 -24.45 63.81 -18.09
CA SER A 20 -23.43 63.42 -19.07
C SER A 20 -22.14 62.98 -18.41
N ILE A 21 -21.70 63.64 -17.33
CA ILE A 21 -20.50 63.25 -16.58
C ILE A 21 -20.70 61.86 -15.94
N VAL A 22 -21.88 61.61 -15.36
CA VAL A 22 -22.22 60.29 -14.79
C VAL A 22 -22.23 59.22 -15.88
N VAL A 23 -22.85 59.49 -17.03
CA VAL A 23 -22.88 58.55 -18.16
C VAL A 23 -21.46 58.26 -18.68
N LEU A 24 -20.61 59.28 -18.86
CA LEU A 24 -19.22 59.06 -19.27
C LEU A 24 -18.42 58.26 -18.23
N SER A 25 -18.64 58.49 -16.94
CA SER A 25 -18.00 57.70 -15.87
C SER A 25 -18.42 56.24 -15.95
N THR A 26 -19.72 55.97 -16.11
CA THR A 26 -20.22 54.59 -16.23
C THR A 26 -19.70 53.89 -17.48
N LEU A 27 -19.59 54.60 -18.62
CA LEU A 27 -18.99 54.03 -19.84
C LEU A 27 -17.50 53.73 -19.66
N ARG A 28 -16.76 54.60 -18.96
CA ARG A 28 -15.35 54.38 -18.64
C ARG A 28 -15.17 53.15 -17.75
N ASP A 29 -15.99 53.01 -16.71
CA ASP A 29 -15.94 51.86 -15.81
C ASP A 29 -16.30 50.56 -16.53
N SER A 30 -17.31 50.58 -17.42
CA SER A 30 -17.66 49.44 -18.27
C SER A 30 -16.51 49.02 -19.18
N VAL A 31 -15.82 49.97 -19.83
CA VAL A 31 -14.66 49.68 -20.69
C VAL A 31 -13.49 49.12 -19.87
N ILE A 32 -13.28 49.61 -18.65
CA ILE A 32 -12.23 49.09 -17.75
C ILE A 32 -12.58 47.67 -17.30
N GLN A 33 -13.82 47.41 -16.93
CA GLN A 33 -14.29 46.07 -16.54
C GLN A 33 -14.22 45.08 -17.72
N GLU A 34 -14.58 45.50 -18.93
CA GLU A 34 -14.46 44.68 -20.14
C GLU A 34 -12.99 44.32 -20.42
N ARG A 35 -12.08 45.29 -20.30
CA ARG A 35 -10.64 45.04 -20.44
C ARG A 35 -10.08 44.14 -19.36
N LEU A 36 -10.50 44.31 -18.11
CA LEU A 36 -10.06 43.48 -17.00
C LEU A 36 -10.57 42.05 -17.13
N SER A 37 -11.84 41.89 -17.51
CA SER A 37 -12.46 40.59 -17.82
C SER A 37 -11.77 39.91 -19.01
N GLY A 38 -11.50 40.65 -20.09
CA GLY A 38 -10.79 40.13 -21.27
C GLY A 38 -9.35 39.72 -20.94
N ASN A 39 -8.61 40.51 -20.17
CA ASN A 39 -7.26 40.16 -19.72
C ASN A 39 -7.25 38.96 -18.77
N PHE A 40 -8.23 38.89 -17.85
CA PHE A 40 -8.41 37.74 -16.96
C PHE A 40 -8.69 36.47 -17.77
N GLN A 41 -9.58 36.55 -18.77
CA GLN A 41 -9.87 35.44 -19.67
C GLN A 41 -8.63 35.01 -20.45
N LYS A 42 -7.86 35.94 -21.03
CA LYS A 42 -6.60 35.61 -21.74
C LYS A 42 -5.62 34.87 -20.81
N LYS A 43 -5.39 35.39 -19.60
CA LYS A 43 -4.47 34.80 -18.62
C LYS A 43 -4.92 33.43 -18.12
N LEU A 44 -6.21 33.25 -17.84
CA LEU A 44 -6.76 31.97 -17.38
C LEU A 44 -6.61 30.90 -18.46
N ASN A 45 -6.84 31.24 -19.73
CA ASN A 45 -6.65 30.29 -20.82
C ASN A 45 -5.18 30.02 -21.13
N ALA A 46 -4.30 31.01 -21.04
CA ALA A 46 -2.86 30.82 -21.15
C ALA A 46 -2.36 29.84 -20.07
N ARG A 47 -2.88 29.96 -18.84
CA ARG A 47 -2.61 29.00 -17.76
C ARG A 47 -3.10 27.58 -18.08
N LEU A 48 -4.33 27.43 -18.55
CA LEU A 48 -4.85 26.12 -18.97
C LEU A 48 -4.01 25.50 -20.10
N MET A 49 -3.47 26.31 -21.02
CA MET A 49 -2.53 25.83 -22.03
C MET A 49 -1.21 25.37 -21.41
N SER A 50 -0.65 26.11 -20.43
CA SER A 50 0.56 25.69 -19.73
C SER A 50 0.35 24.37 -18.98
N GLU A 51 -0.80 24.19 -18.32
CA GLU A 51 -1.17 22.94 -17.64
C GLU A 51 -1.28 21.78 -18.65
N LYS A 52 -1.95 22.01 -19.79
CA LYS A 52 -2.06 21.03 -20.88
C LYS A 52 -0.69 20.60 -21.41
N GLY A 53 0.27 21.52 -21.53
CA GLY A 53 1.62 21.19 -21.99
C GLY A 53 2.38 20.29 -21.00
N VAL A 54 2.16 20.45 -19.69
CA VAL A 54 2.72 19.52 -18.69
C VAL A 54 2.10 18.13 -18.83
N PHE A 55 0.77 18.04 -18.92
CA PHE A 55 0.08 16.74 -19.09
C PHE A 55 0.48 16.04 -20.39
N SER A 56 0.58 16.78 -21.50
CA SER A 56 1.02 16.21 -22.78
C SER A 56 2.49 15.75 -22.74
N SER A 57 3.32 16.40 -21.93
CA SER A 57 4.71 15.99 -21.71
C SER A 57 4.79 14.70 -20.91
N ILE A 58 3.98 14.57 -19.86
CA ILE A 58 3.86 13.34 -19.07
C ILE A 58 3.36 12.19 -19.95
N GLU A 59 2.29 12.38 -20.71
CA GLU A 59 1.74 11.36 -21.61
C GLU A 59 2.79 10.87 -22.62
N LYS A 60 3.61 11.79 -23.14
CA LYS A 60 4.70 11.45 -24.07
C LYS A 60 5.82 10.67 -23.38
N LEU A 61 6.22 11.05 -22.17
CA LEU A 61 7.19 10.31 -21.37
C LEU A 61 6.68 8.92 -21.00
N GLU A 62 5.45 8.82 -20.51
CA GLU A 62 4.79 7.54 -20.20
C GLU A 62 4.70 6.64 -21.44
N THR A 63 4.35 7.20 -22.60
CA THR A 63 4.33 6.45 -23.87
C THR A 63 5.72 5.91 -24.25
N ALA A 64 6.78 6.70 -24.04
CA ALA A 64 8.14 6.25 -24.28
C ALA A 64 8.60 5.18 -23.28
N MET A 65 8.22 5.32 -22.01
CA MET A 65 8.49 4.37 -20.94
C MET A 65 7.70 3.06 -21.12
N LEU A 66 6.50 3.11 -21.70
CA LEU A 66 5.73 1.94 -22.12
C LEU A 66 6.38 1.23 -23.33
N ALA A 67 7.02 1.98 -24.23
CA ALA A 67 7.67 1.43 -25.41
C ALA A 67 9.03 0.77 -25.09
N ASP A 68 9.78 1.31 -24.12
CA ASP A 68 10.99 0.72 -23.56
C ASP A 68 10.97 0.84 -22.01
N PRO A 69 10.49 -0.21 -21.31
CA PRO A 69 10.41 -0.25 -19.85
C PRO A 69 11.75 -0.07 -19.14
N THR A 70 12.87 -0.36 -19.81
CA THR A 70 14.23 -0.30 -19.29
C THR A 70 15.00 0.96 -19.71
N ILE A 71 14.34 1.91 -20.37
CA ILE A 71 14.96 3.13 -20.87
C ILE A 71 15.63 3.88 -19.72
N ASN A 72 16.89 4.32 -19.86
CA ASN A 72 17.50 5.15 -18.83
C ASN A 72 17.00 6.61 -18.93
N ILE A 73 17.09 7.37 -17.84
CA ILE A 73 16.60 8.76 -17.77
C ILE A 73 17.20 9.68 -18.85
N ASN A 74 18.47 9.49 -19.22
CA ASN A 74 19.15 10.31 -20.22
C ASN A 74 18.59 10.06 -21.63
N ASP A 75 18.38 8.78 -21.98
CA ASP A 75 17.84 8.37 -23.27
C ASP A 75 16.34 8.71 -23.39
N LEU A 76 15.60 8.63 -22.27
CA LEU A 76 14.20 9.04 -22.20
C LEU A 76 14.02 10.52 -22.54
N ILE A 77 14.87 11.38 -21.99
CA ILE A 77 14.80 12.84 -22.22
C ILE A 77 15.34 13.21 -23.61
N ALA A 78 16.39 12.55 -24.09
CA ALA A 78 16.95 12.82 -25.41
C ALA A 78 15.94 12.69 -26.56
N HIS A 79 14.94 11.81 -26.42
CA HIS A 79 13.89 11.59 -27.42
C HIS A 79 12.60 12.39 -27.15
N ASN A 80 12.46 12.99 -25.97
CA ASN A 80 11.22 13.63 -25.52
C ASN A 80 11.41 15.08 -25.01
N SER A 81 12.58 15.67 -25.25
CA SER A 81 13.01 16.97 -24.70
C SER A 81 12.07 18.14 -24.97
N GLU A 82 11.28 18.09 -26.05
CA GLU A 82 10.33 19.14 -26.42
C GLU A 82 8.95 18.57 -26.77
N VAL A 83 7.91 19.25 -26.27
CA VAL A 83 6.49 18.94 -26.54
C VAL A 83 5.74 20.23 -26.80
N SER A 84 5.24 20.40 -28.03
CA SER A 84 4.45 21.57 -28.43
C SER A 84 3.12 21.15 -29.03
N GLY A 85 2.08 21.95 -28.84
CA GLY A 85 0.79 21.68 -29.45
C GLY A 85 -0.18 22.85 -29.38
N THR A 86 -1.34 22.65 -29.98
CA THR A 86 -2.42 23.63 -30.03
C THR A 86 -3.69 23.09 -29.38
N SER A 87 -4.68 23.96 -29.20
CA SER A 87 -6.01 23.58 -28.71
C SER A 87 -7.09 23.90 -29.76
N SER A 88 -8.32 23.47 -29.49
CA SER A 88 -9.50 23.76 -30.31
C SER A 88 -9.88 25.25 -30.33
N LEU A 89 -9.37 26.03 -29.37
CA LEU A 89 -9.49 27.48 -29.33
C LEU A 89 -8.43 28.13 -30.23
N GLU A 90 -8.84 29.07 -31.08
CA GLU A 90 -7.92 29.82 -31.94
C GLU A 90 -6.79 30.48 -31.13
N SER A 91 -5.60 30.54 -31.75
CA SER A 91 -4.40 31.20 -31.22
C SER A 91 -4.01 30.77 -29.80
N SER A 92 -4.25 29.50 -29.46
CA SER A 92 -3.87 28.91 -28.18
C SER A 92 -2.83 27.82 -28.38
N ILE A 93 -1.61 28.07 -27.87
CA ILE A 93 -0.42 27.23 -28.09
C ILE A 93 0.19 26.91 -26.73
N TYR A 94 0.79 25.73 -26.61
CA TYR A 94 1.71 25.42 -25.52
C TYR A 94 3.04 24.90 -26.07
N ASN A 95 4.13 25.23 -25.38
CA ASN A 95 5.48 24.74 -25.63
C ASN A 95 6.06 24.28 -24.29
N ALA A 96 6.44 23.01 -24.19
CA ALA A 96 7.04 22.43 -23.00
C ALA A 96 8.43 21.88 -23.31
N THR A 97 9.32 22.05 -22.34
CA THR A 97 10.70 21.56 -22.33
C THR A 97 10.88 20.62 -21.15
N ILE A 98 11.63 19.54 -21.36
CA ILE A 98 11.89 18.50 -20.36
C ILE A 98 13.40 18.40 -20.13
N GLU A 99 13.85 18.59 -18.89
CA GLU A 99 15.26 18.60 -18.51
C GLU A 99 15.49 17.79 -17.22
N ILE A 100 16.75 17.46 -16.91
CA ILE A 100 17.15 16.87 -15.63
C ILE A 100 17.71 17.98 -14.74
N ASP A 101 17.24 18.08 -13.51
CA ASP A 101 17.75 19.04 -12.54
C ASP A 101 19.04 18.55 -11.83
N SER A 102 19.62 19.38 -10.96
CA SER A 102 20.86 19.04 -10.24
C SER A 102 20.73 17.89 -9.25
N ASN A 103 19.51 17.49 -8.89
CA ASN A 103 19.22 16.39 -7.98
C ASN A 103 18.94 15.08 -8.72
N GLY A 104 18.89 15.11 -10.06
CA GLY A 104 18.55 13.95 -10.88
C GLY A 104 17.05 13.79 -11.16
N ASP A 105 16.22 14.78 -10.79
CA ASP A 105 14.78 14.77 -11.05
C ASP A 105 14.46 15.31 -12.45
N ILE A 106 13.34 14.86 -13.03
CA ILE A 106 12.79 15.39 -14.28
C ILE A 106 12.03 16.68 -14.01
N LEU A 107 12.44 17.76 -14.69
CA LEU A 107 11.80 19.06 -14.68
C LEU A 107 11.07 19.29 -16.00
N ILE A 108 9.74 19.45 -15.94
CA ILE A 108 8.91 19.83 -17.09
C ILE A 108 8.56 21.30 -16.97
N SER A 109 9.05 22.12 -17.89
CA SER A 109 8.74 23.56 -17.98
C SER A 109 7.82 23.83 -19.18
N SER A 110 6.57 24.23 -18.92
CA SER A 110 5.55 24.45 -19.95
C SER A 110 5.11 25.92 -19.99
N GLU A 111 5.16 26.52 -21.17
CA GLU A 111 4.67 27.86 -21.48
C GLU A 111 3.39 27.75 -22.30
N GLY A 112 2.32 28.41 -21.82
CA GLY A 112 1.03 28.47 -22.49
C GLY A 112 0.71 29.89 -22.93
N THR A 113 0.28 30.04 -24.18
CA THR A 113 -0.09 31.34 -24.76
C THR A 113 -1.52 31.34 -25.29
N ARG A 114 -2.20 32.48 -25.16
CA ARG A 114 -3.45 32.80 -25.86
C ARG A 114 -3.51 34.28 -26.19
N PHE A 115 -3.35 34.62 -27.47
CA PHE A 115 -3.12 35.99 -27.93
C PHE A 115 -1.92 36.62 -27.20
N GLU A 116 -2.14 37.70 -26.44
CA GLU A 116 -1.12 38.39 -25.62
C GLU A 116 -1.05 37.86 -24.18
N GLY A 117 -1.88 36.88 -23.82
CA GLY A 117 -1.82 36.22 -22.53
C GLY A 117 -0.76 35.13 -22.54
N GLU A 118 0.13 35.15 -21.57
CA GLU A 118 1.22 34.17 -21.39
C GLU A 118 1.24 33.69 -19.94
N ASN A 119 1.56 32.41 -19.74
CA ASN A 119 1.77 31.83 -18.43
C ASN A 119 2.76 30.67 -18.51
N GLN A 120 3.65 30.57 -17.52
CA GLN A 120 4.60 29.48 -17.38
C GLN A 120 4.30 28.64 -16.14
N MET A 121 4.53 27.34 -16.23
CA MET A 121 4.36 26.37 -15.15
C MET A 121 5.51 25.36 -15.17
N GLN A 122 5.97 24.97 -13.99
CA GLN A 122 6.96 23.91 -13.85
C GLN A 122 6.46 22.78 -12.94
N ALA A 123 6.74 21.54 -13.33
CA ALA A 123 6.43 20.34 -12.56
C ALA A 123 7.69 19.50 -12.38
N ILE A 124 7.84 18.89 -11.20
CA ILE A 124 9.00 18.08 -10.83
C ILE A 124 8.56 16.63 -10.63
N PHE A 125 9.27 15.70 -11.24
CA PHE A 125 9.05 14.28 -11.14
C PHE A 125 10.34 13.56 -10.79
N GLU A 126 10.28 12.65 -9.82
CA GLU A 126 11.33 11.67 -9.62
C GLU A 126 11.14 10.53 -10.63
N TYR A 127 12.23 10.16 -11.30
CA TYR A 127 12.26 9.05 -12.22
C TYR A 127 12.74 7.79 -11.49
N VAL A 128 11.89 6.77 -11.44
CA VAL A 128 12.25 5.46 -10.89
C VAL A 128 12.46 4.50 -12.06
N ALA A 129 13.70 4.02 -12.23
CA ALA A 129 14.06 3.12 -13.31
C ALA A 129 13.33 1.77 -13.16
N GLY A 130 12.90 1.22 -14.29
CA GLY A 130 12.37 -0.13 -14.37
C GLY A 130 13.48 -1.16 -14.09
N GLY A 131 13.26 -2.06 -13.14
CA GLY A 131 14.14 -3.21 -12.93
C GLY A 131 14.04 -4.21 -14.09
N GLY A 132 15.16 -4.84 -14.46
CA GLY A 132 15.23 -5.96 -15.40
C GLY A 132 14.61 -7.25 -14.88
N GLY A 133 13.39 -7.16 -14.35
CA GLY A 133 12.49 -8.26 -14.03
C GLY A 133 11.25 -8.15 -14.91
N THR A 134 10.85 -9.27 -15.51
CA THR A 134 9.83 -9.38 -16.56
C THR A 134 8.40 -9.34 -16.03
N THR A 135 8.07 -8.38 -15.16
CA THR A 135 6.67 -8.09 -14.85
C THR A 135 6.46 -6.60 -14.69
N SER A 136 5.50 -6.05 -15.44
CA SER A 136 4.76 -4.83 -15.06
C SER A 136 3.98 -5.00 -13.73
N SER A 137 3.99 -6.21 -13.17
CA SER A 137 3.61 -6.53 -11.81
C SER A 137 4.78 -6.23 -10.88
N ALA A 138 4.52 -5.67 -9.70
CA ALA A 138 5.58 -5.46 -8.73
C ALA A 138 6.24 -6.80 -8.35
N SER A 139 7.44 -6.70 -7.75
CA SER A 139 8.14 -7.82 -7.13
C SER A 139 7.15 -8.77 -6.43
N VAL A 140 7.29 -10.07 -6.65
CA VAL A 140 6.46 -11.08 -5.96
C VAL A 140 6.72 -11.12 -4.45
N PHE A 141 7.74 -10.40 -4.00
CA PHE A 141 8.15 -10.19 -2.61
C PHE A 141 7.98 -8.73 -2.20
N SER A 142 7.00 -8.02 -2.79
CA SER A 142 6.68 -6.62 -2.46
C SER A 142 5.91 -6.46 -1.15
N ASN A 143 5.53 -7.57 -0.52
CA ASN A 143 4.80 -7.63 0.73
C ASN A 143 5.61 -8.39 1.78
N GLY A 144 5.42 -8.06 3.06
CA GLY A 144 6.11 -8.77 4.15
C GLY A 144 5.63 -10.21 4.31
N ILE A 145 4.31 -10.38 4.44
CA ILE A 145 3.65 -11.68 4.63
C ILE A 145 2.47 -11.78 3.68
N THR A 146 2.57 -12.70 2.71
CA THR A 146 1.51 -13.03 1.78
C THR A 146 1.07 -14.49 1.93
N GLY A 147 -0.21 -14.69 2.25
CA GLY A 147 -0.85 -15.99 2.20
C GLY A 147 -1.78 -16.10 0.99
N CYS A 148 -1.67 -17.14 0.16
CA CYS A 148 -2.65 -17.33 -0.92
C CYS A 148 -4.05 -17.51 -0.35
N SER A 149 -4.18 -18.49 0.55
CA SER A 149 -5.43 -18.99 1.10
C SER A 149 -5.56 -18.73 2.61
N GLY A 150 -4.51 -18.22 3.26
CA GLY A 150 -4.67 -17.68 4.61
C GLY A 150 -3.39 -17.24 5.31
N VAL A 151 -3.56 -16.44 6.35
CA VAL A 151 -2.49 -16.04 7.27
C VAL A 151 -2.96 -16.22 8.71
N ALA A 152 -2.16 -16.91 9.53
CA ALA A 152 -2.43 -17.12 10.94
C ALA A 152 -1.25 -16.67 11.79
N ILE A 153 -1.42 -15.57 12.54
CA ILE A 153 -0.40 -15.02 13.43
C ILE A 153 -0.87 -15.19 14.87
N SER A 154 -0.13 -15.97 15.64
CA SER A 154 -0.32 -16.21 17.08
C SER A 154 0.90 -15.79 17.90
N GLY A 155 2.02 -15.53 17.24
CA GLY A 155 3.22 -14.95 17.83
C GLY A 155 2.98 -13.55 18.38
N SER A 156 3.84 -13.10 19.29
CA SER A 156 3.78 -11.73 19.85
C SER A 156 4.98 -10.88 19.43
N GLY A 157 5.68 -11.27 18.37
CA GLY A 157 6.74 -10.47 17.77
C GLY A 157 6.17 -9.24 17.05
N LEU A 158 7.02 -8.22 16.88
CA LEU A 158 6.75 -7.05 16.04
C LEU A 158 6.78 -7.46 14.57
N ILE A 159 5.81 -6.98 13.79
CA ILE A 159 5.82 -7.07 12.33
C ILE A 159 5.99 -5.66 11.80
N ASP A 160 7.11 -5.36 11.17
CA ASP A 160 7.45 -4.03 10.62
C ASP A 160 8.20 -4.19 9.30
N SER A 161 8.89 -3.14 8.87
CA SER A 161 9.76 -3.18 7.69
C SER A 161 11.06 -2.39 7.91
N TYR A 162 12.02 -2.59 7.01
CA TYR A 162 13.28 -1.85 6.91
C TYR A 162 13.81 -1.93 5.47
N ASP A 163 14.82 -1.13 5.15
CA ASP A 163 15.48 -1.17 3.84
C ASP A 163 16.90 -1.72 4.00
N SER A 164 17.14 -2.94 3.54
CA SER A 164 18.47 -3.57 3.68
C SER A 164 19.55 -2.95 2.80
N SER A 165 19.20 -2.08 1.84
CA SER A 165 20.18 -1.33 1.06
C SER A 165 20.86 -0.22 1.88
N LEU A 166 20.24 0.20 3.00
CA LEU A 166 20.71 1.27 3.87
C LEU A 166 21.52 0.75 5.09
N GLY A 167 21.42 -0.54 5.41
CA GLY A 167 22.07 -1.17 6.56
C GLY A 167 21.22 -2.30 7.16
N ASP A 168 21.67 -2.89 8.29
CA ASP A 168 20.88 -3.93 8.94
C ASP A 168 19.61 -3.35 9.59
N TYR A 169 18.66 -4.23 9.92
CA TYR A 169 17.48 -3.88 10.69
C TYR A 169 17.86 -3.18 12.02
N ASN A 170 17.22 -2.05 12.31
CA ASN A 170 17.45 -1.25 13.52
C ASN A 170 18.89 -0.69 13.67
N ASP A 171 19.68 -0.72 12.61
CA ASP A 171 20.93 0.04 12.55
C ASP A 171 20.65 1.54 12.58
N THR A 172 21.63 2.31 13.07
CA THR A 172 21.55 3.77 13.05
C THR A 172 22.07 4.29 11.71
N LEU A 173 21.18 4.90 10.95
CA LEU A 173 21.45 5.49 9.64
C LEU A 173 22.25 6.80 9.76
N ALA A 174 22.75 7.30 8.63
CA ALA A 174 23.57 8.50 8.57
C ALA A 174 22.85 9.78 9.07
N ASP A 175 21.52 9.79 9.01
CA ASP A 175 20.66 10.86 9.52
C ASP A 175 20.36 10.76 11.03
N GLY A 176 20.84 9.70 11.69
CA GLY A 176 20.62 9.42 13.11
C GLY A 176 19.35 8.63 13.43
N ASN A 177 18.49 8.36 12.45
CA ASN A 177 17.30 7.54 12.62
C ASN A 177 17.64 6.04 12.63
N LYS A 178 16.68 5.22 13.06
CA LYS A 178 16.78 3.76 12.97
C LYS A 178 16.30 3.28 11.61
N ASN A 179 16.95 2.24 11.08
CA ASN A 179 16.52 1.56 9.87
C ASN A 179 15.30 0.67 10.16
N THR A 180 14.15 1.32 10.34
CA THR A 180 12.84 0.75 10.65
C THR A 180 11.77 1.63 10.02
N SER A 181 10.71 1.04 9.48
CA SER A 181 9.60 1.73 8.83
C SER A 181 8.29 0.95 8.99
N GLU A 182 7.17 1.60 8.70
CA GLU A 182 5.81 1.05 8.84
C GLU A 182 5.21 0.58 7.50
N GLU A 183 6.05 0.17 6.55
CA GLU A 183 5.67 -0.27 5.20
C GLU A 183 5.46 -1.79 5.09
N SER A 184 5.16 -2.44 6.22
CA SER A 184 4.85 -3.88 6.23
C SER A 184 3.43 -4.15 5.75
N PHE A 185 3.25 -5.23 5.00
CA PHE A 185 1.93 -5.67 4.54
C PHE A 185 1.72 -7.12 4.93
N VAL A 186 0.58 -7.37 5.59
CA VAL A 186 0.06 -8.71 5.86
C VAL A 186 -1.20 -8.88 5.02
N ASN A 187 -1.11 -9.68 3.96
CA ASN A 187 -2.18 -9.80 2.98
C ASN A 187 -2.52 -11.23 2.59
N THR A 188 -3.74 -11.39 2.08
CA THR A 188 -4.18 -12.59 1.38
C THR A 188 -4.63 -12.30 -0.04
N VAL A 189 -4.48 -13.29 -0.93
CA VAL A 189 -4.65 -13.08 -2.39
C VAL A 189 -5.93 -13.74 -2.92
N ASN A 190 -6.15 -15.02 -2.61
CA ASN A 190 -7.30 -15.77 -3.13
C ASN A 190 -8.58 -15.37 -2.38
N ASP A 191 -9.75 -15.42 -3.01
CA ASP A 191 -11.04 -15.03 -2.41
C ASP A 191 -11.42 -15.76 -1.10
N SER A 192 -10.79 -16.91 -0.79
CA SER A 192 -10.97 -17.67 0.45
C SER A 192 -9.92 -17.36 1.53
N GLY A 193 -9.06 -16.38 1.28
CA GLY A 193 -7.91 -16.04 2.08
C GLY A 193 -8.26 -15.37 3.40
N ASP A 194 -8.50 -16.14 4.45
CA ASP A 194 -8.78 -15.59 5.79
C ASP A 194 -7.49 -15.17 6.51
N ILE A 195 -7.56 -14.07 7.26
CA ILE A 195 -6.49 -13.64 8.17
C ILE A 195 -6.98 -13.77 9.61
N THR A 196 -6.25 -14.52 10.43
CA THR A 196 -6.51 -14.65 11.87
C THR A 196 -5.30 -14.20 12.68
N LEU A 197 -5.51 -13.15 13.47
CA LEU A 197 -4.53 -12.63 14.42
C LEU A 197 -4.98 -12.98 15.84
N ASN A 198 -4.25 -13.89 16.48
CA ASN A 198 -4.49 -14.35 17.85
C ASN A 198 -3.29 -14.06 18.78
N GLY A 199 -2.28 -13.38 18.27
CA GLY A 199 -1.16 -12.88 19.05
C GLY A 199 -1.42 -11.48 19.62
N SER A 200 -0.58 -11.04 20.55
CA SER A 200 -0.57 -9.67 21.08
C SER A 200 0.55 -8.80 20.47
N GLY A 201 1.13 -9.24 19.36
CA GLY A 201 2.18 -8.49 18.67
C GLY A 201 1.66 -7.21 18.01
N THR A 202 2.57 -6.28 17.77
CA THR A 202 2.29 -5.05 17.01
C THR A 202 2.57 -5.29 15.53
N ILE A 203 1.72 -4.73 14.66
CA ILE A 203 1.91 -4.69 13.21
C ILE A 203 2.03 -3.22 12.80
N GLU A 204 3.24 -2.84 12.41
CA GLU A 204 3.57 -1.54 11.83
C GLU A 204 3.37 -1.61 10.31
N GLY A 205 2.13 -1.38 9.90
CA GLY A 205 1.72 -1.51 8.50
C GLY A 205 0.24 -1.85 8.31
N ASN A 206 -0.10 -2.31 7.11
CA ASN A 206 -1.48 -2.57 6.70
C ASN A 206 -1.83 -4.08 6.76
N VAL A 207 -3.08 -4.39 7.10
CA VAL A 207 -3.61 -5.76 7.11
C VAL A 207 -4.80 -5.88 6.16
N LEU A 208 -4.65 -6.68 5.11
CA LEU A 208 -5.57 -6.73 3.99
C LEU A 208 -6.04 -8.16 3.72
N SER A 209 -7.28 -8.49 4.10
CA SER A 209 -7.85 -9.81 3.88
C SER A 209 -8.75 -9.87 2.65
N SER A 210 -8.46 -10.80 1.74
CA SER A 210 -9.30 -11.15 0.59
C SER A 210 -10.56 -11.94 0.96
N SER A 211 -10.69 -12.38 2.23
CA SER A 211 -11.89 -12.98 2.83
C SER A 211 -12.15 -12.32 4.20
N ASN A 212 -12.29 -13.07 5.28
CA ASN A 212 -12.54 -12.54 6.62
C ASN A 212 -11.24 -12.12 7.31
N LEU A 213 -11.31 -11.11 8.16
CA LEU A 213 -10.23 -10.71 9.06
C LEU A 213 -10.73 -10.80 10.51
N SER A 214 -10.08 -11.64 11.30
CA SER A 214 -10.40 -11.85 12.71
C SER A 214 -9.20 -11.53 13.59
N ILE A 215 -9.35 -10.56 14.50
CA ILE A 215 -8.34 -10.19 15.49
C ILE A 215 -8.90 -10.49 16.88
N ILE A 216 -8.36 -11.54 17.49
CA ILE A 216 -8.92 -12.20 18.68
C ILE A 216 -8.24 -11.72 19.96
N GLN A 217 -6.93 -11.47 19.91
CA GLN A 217 -6.16 -10.90 21.03
C GLN A 217 -5.59 -9.55 20.60
N GLY A 218 -5.49 -8.61 21.55
CA GLY A 218 -5.25 -7.17 21.32
C GLY A 218 -3.93 -6.83 20.66
N ALA A 219 -3.82 -7.17 19.38
CA ALA A 219 -2.79 -6.68 18.49
C ALA A 219 -2.99 -5.17 18.28
N ASP A 220 -1.88 -4.46 18.20
CA ASP A 220 -1.85 -3.05 17.83
C ASP A 220 -1.45 -2.96 16.35
N ILE A 221 -2.24 -2.27 15.54
CA ILE A 221 -1.98 -2.07 14.10
C ILE A 221 -1.86 -0.58 13.86
N THR A 222 -0.72 -0.11 13.35
CA THR A 222 -0.53 1.34 13.11
C THR A 222 -1.24 1.80 11.83
N GLY A 223 -1.32 0.93 10.81
CA GLY A 223 -1.93 1.24 9.53
C GLY A 223 -3.43 0.93 9.44
N ASN A 224 -3.87 0.75 8.19
CA ASN A 224 -5.25 0.46 7.82
C ASN A 224 -5.54 -1.03 7.85
N ILE A 225 -6.79 -1.37 8.12
CA ILE A 225 -7.28 -2.75 8.02
C ILE A 225 -8.45 -2.85 7.04
N HIS A 226 -8.42 -3.91 6.23
CA HIS A 226 -9.45 -4.20 5.24
C HIS A 226 -9.85 -5.68 5.25
N SER A 227 -11.13 -5.95 5.01
CA SER A 227 -11.65 -7.29 4.77
C SER A 227 -12.70 -7.29 3.65
N ASN A 228 -12.53 -8.16 2.64
CA ASN A 228 -13.56 -8.46 1.64
C ASN A 228 -14.76 -9.25 2.20
N GLY A 229 -14.60 -9.79 3.41
CA GLY A 229 -15.60 -10.52 4.16
C GLY A 229 -16.04 -9.74 5.40
N ASN A 230 -16.10 -10.44 6.53
CA ASN A 230 -16.39 -9.83 7.82
C ASN A 230 -15.09 -9.43 8.53
N LEU A 231 -15.12 -8.27 9.17
CA LEU A 231 -14.06 -7.77 10.03
C LEU A 231 -14.48 -7.88 11.50
N ILE A 232 -13.80 -8.75 12.26
CA ILE A 232 -14.17 -9.10 13.64
C ILE A 232 -13.01 -8.81 14.59
N LEU A 233 -13.20 -7.87 15.50
CA LEU A 233 -12.21 -7.42 16.49
C LEU A 233 -12.73 -7.68 17.91
N SER A 234 -12.11 -8.59 18.65
CA SER A 234 -12.64 -9.06 19.95
C SER A 234 -11.70 -8.89 21.14
N GLY A 235 -10.42 -8.60 20.92
CA GLY A 235 -9.37 -8.65 21.95
C GLY A 235 -8.84 -7.33 22.53
N GLY A 236 -9.55 -6.21 22.40
CA GLY A 236 -9.01 -4.89 22.80
C GLY A 236 -8.06 -4.30 21.77
N VAL A 237 -8.37 -4.50 20.49
CA VAL A 237 -7.52 -4.18 19.33
C VAL A 237 -7.40 -2.67 19.12
N VAL A 238 -6.19 -2.18 18.88
CA VAL A 238 -5.93 -0.79 18.49
C VAL A 238 -5.66 -0.72 17.00
N VAL A 239 -6.41 0.13 16.30
CA VAL A 239 -6.21 0.43 14.89
C VAL A 239 -5.83 1.91 14.77
N GLY A 240 -4.63 2.19 14.27
CA GLY A 240 -4.09 3.53 14.04
C GLY A 240 -4.67 4.20 12.80
N GLY A 241 -5.05 3.43 11.78
CA GLY A 241 -5.68 3.91 10.55
C GLY A 241 -7.20 3.69 10.50
N ASP A 242 -7.68 3.54 9.27
CA ASP A 242 -9.08 3.26 8.93
C ASP A 242 -9.38 1.75 9.00
N ALA A 243 -10.63 1.41 9.29
CA ALA A 243 -11.14 0.05 9.31
C ALA A 243 -12.29 -0.13 8.32
N SER A 244 -12.08 -0.96 7.30
CA SER A 244 -13.05 -1.16 6.22
C SER A 244 -13.43 -2.63 6.05
N ALA A 245 -14.72 -2.91 5.85
CA ALA A 245 -15.24 -4.26 5.66
C ALA A 245 -16.28 -4.30 4.54
N TYR A 246 -16.05 -5.12 3.51
CA TYR A 246 -17.02 -5.27 2.44
C TYR A 246 -18.34 -5.88 2.93
N LEU A 247 -18.34 -6.75 3.94
CA LEU A 247 -19.57 -7.23 4.59
C LEU A 247 -19.87 -6.44 5.87
N SER A 248 -19.63 -7.03 7.04
CA SER A 248 -19.93 -6.44 8.35
C SER A 248 -18.68 -6.19 9.18
N PHE A 249 -18.73 -5.14 10.00
CA PHE A 249 -17.72 -4.81 10.99
C PHE A 249 -18.25 -5.07 12.40
N THR A 250 -17.49 -5.77 13.24
CA THR A 250 -17.80 -5.94 14.66
C THR A 250 -16.57 -5.70 15.51
N GLN A 251 -16.67 -4.80 16.48
CA GLN A 251 -15.64 -4.58 17.48
C GLN A 251 -16.20 -4.58 18.90
N SER A 252 -15.58 -5.36 19.79
CA SER A 252 -16.02 -5.54 21.18
C SER A 252 -15.31 -4.63 22.19
N SER A 253 -14.08 -4.22 21.90
CA SER A 253 -13.25 -3.31 22.70
C SER A 253 -12.01 -2.86 21.91
N GLY A 254 -11.33 -1.82 22.39
CA GLY A 254 -10.11 -1.28 21.79
C GLY A 254 -10.32 0.15 21.28
N THR A 255 -9.63 0.54 20.22
CA THR A 255 -9.77 1.88 19.59
C THR A 255 -9.62 1.80 18.09
N VAL A 256 -10.31 2.68 17.36
CA VAL A 256 -10.04 2.96 15.94
C VAL A 256 -9.78 4.45 15.81
N SER A 257 -8.57 4.84 15.43
CA SER A 257 -8.19 6.25 15.32
C SER A 257 -8.74 6.88 14.04
N GLY A 258 -8.87 6.11 12.97
CA GLY A 258 -9.50 6.52 11.72
C GLY A 258 -11.02 6.30 11.69
N SER A 259 -11.54 6.15 10.48
CA SER A 259 -12.96 5.94 10.16
C SER A 259 -13.30 4.46 10.05
N ILE A 260 -14.58 4.12 10.24
CA ILE A 260 -15.10 2.76 10.09
C ILE A 260 -16.11 2.74 8.95
N SER A 261 -15.91 1.88 7.96
CA SER A 261 -16.81 1.71 6.81
C SER A 261 -17.22 0.26 6.59
N ALA A 262 -18.50 0.02 6.30
CA ALA A 262 -18.99 -1.30 5.91
C ALA A 262 -20.20 -1.25 4.96
N ASN A 263 -20.40 -2.27 4.11
CA ASN A 263 -21.61 -2.30 3.27
C ASN A 263 -22.82 -2.94 3.97
N GLN A 264 -22.63 -3.76 5.00
CA GLN A 264 -23.73 -4.40 5.72
C GLN A 264 -23.92 -3.80 7.11
N SER A 265 -23.45 -4.45 8.18
CA SER A 265 -23.72 -4.00 9.54
C SER A 265 -22.44 -3.55 10.24
N ILE A 266 -22.57 -2.55 11.12
CA ILE A 266 -21.50 -2.10 12.00
C ILE A 266 -21.97 -2.27 13.44
N SER A 267 -21.25 -3.06 14.24
CA SER A 267 -21.47 -3.19 15.68
C SER A 267 -20.22 -2.82 16.47
N VAL A 268 -20.30 -1.78 17.28
CA VAL A 268 -19.15 -1.27 18.05
C VAL A 268 -19.50 -1.20 19.53
N LYS A 269 -18.67 -1.79 20.38
CA LYS A 269 -18.80 -1.76 21.84
C LYS A 269 -17.50 -1.33 22.48
N GLN A 270 -17.58 -0.47 23.51
CA GLN A 270 -16.44 0.01 24.31
C GLN A 270 -15.18 0.36 23.47
N THR A 271 -15.38 1.00 22.32
CA THR A 271 -14.36 1.37 21.35
C THR A 271 -14.57 2.82 20.92
N PRO A 272 -13.70 3.74 21.37
CA PRO A 272 -13.62 5.09 20.82
C PRO A 272 -13.27 5.07 19.33
N VAL A 273 -13.91 5.94 18.56
CA VAL A 273 -13.65 6.11 17.12
C VAL A 273 -13.26 7.56 16.84
N GLY A 274 -12.09 7.77 16.24
CA GLY A 274 -11.55 9.10 15.93
C GLY A 274 -12.12 9.70 14.63
N GLY A 275 -12.53 8.87 13.68
CA GLY A 275 -13.12 9.29 12.41
C GLY A 275 -14.64 9.11 12.33
N ASP A 276 -15.12 9.06 11.08
CA ASP A 276 -16.53 8.87 10.74
C ASP A 276 -16.92 7.37 10.82
N ILE A 277 -18.21 7.09 10.96
CA ILE A 277 -18.75 5.73 10.85
C ILE A 277 -19.82 5.72 9.76
N SER A 278 -19.62 4.92 8.71
CA SER A 278 -20.53 4.85 7.57
C SER A 278 -20.91 3.41 7.22
N SER A 279 -22.22 3.16 7.10
CA SER A 279 -22.72 1.83 6.69
C SER A 279 -23.91 1.91 5.74
N SER A 280 -23.99 1.01 4.76
CA SER A 280 -25.23 0.87 3.97
C SER A 280 -26.33 0.08 4.70
N GLY A 281 -26.00 -0.65 5.77
CA GLY A 281 -26.98 -1.30 6.66
C GLY A 281 -26.87 -0.81 8.11
N PRO A 282 -27.37 -1.58 9.09
CA PRO A 282 -27.60 -1.06 10.43
C PRO A 282 -26.31 -0.80 11.21
N ILE A 283 -26.31 0.27 12.01
CA ILE A 283 -25.22 0.67 12.90
C ILE A 283 -25.69 0.57 14.35
N SER A 284 -24.96 -0.19 15.18
CA SER A 284 -25.21 -0.30 16.61
C SER A 284 -23.96 0.04 17.42
N ILE A 285 -24.05 1.02 18.31
CA ILE A 285 -22.92 1.53 19.10
C ILE A 285 -23.28 1.56 20.57
N THR A 286 -22.44 0.96 21.42
CA THR A 286 -22.66 0.90 22.88
C THR A 286 -21.47 1.42 23.68
N GLY A 287 -21.69 2.47 24.48
CA GLY A 287 -20.78 2.97 25.52
C GLY A 287 -19.59 3.78 25.02
N ASN A 288 -19.66 4.34 23.81
CA ASN A 288 -18.49 4.85 23.09
C ASN A 288 -18.51 6.37 22.92
N ALA A 289 -17.34 6.92 22.58
CA ALA A 289 -17.23 8.25 21.99
C ALA A 289 -16.86 8.11 20.51
N VAL A 290 -17.63 8.75 19.63
CA VAL A 290 -17.32 8.88 18.20
C VAL A 290 -17.05 10.34 17.94
N GLN A 291 -15.83 10.64 17.50
CA GLN A 291 -15.44 12.00 17.16
C GLN A 291 -16.02 12.41 15.81
N GLY A 292 -16.20 11.51 14.85
CA GLY A 292 -16.80 11.85 13.56
C GLY A 292 -18.33 11.85 13.51
N THR A 293 -18.81 11.80 12.29
CA THR A 293 -20.21 11.72 11.87
C THR A 293 -20.65 10.28 11.70
N ILE A 294 -21.90 9.96 12.03
CA ILE A 294 -22.50 8.66 11.70
C ILE A 294 -23.40 8.79 10.47
N ARG A 295 -23.21 7.92 9.48
CA ARG A 295 -24.04 7.83 8.28
C ARG A 295 -24.54 6.41 8.06
N SER A 296 -25.84 6.24 7.88
CA SER A 296 -26.45 4.93 7.64
C SER A 296 -27.61 5.02 6.65
N TYR A 297 -27.78 4.03 5.77
CA TYR A 297 -29.04 3.89 5.03
C TYR A 297 -30.12 3.09 5.78
N ASP A 298 -29.76 2.48 6.91
CA ASP A 298 -30.66 1.70 7.77
C ASP A 298 -30.60 2.20 9.24
N LEU A 299 -31.13 1.41 10.18
CA LEU A 299 -31.19 1.70 11.61
C LEU A 299 -29.85 2.19 12.18
N VAL A 300 -29.88 3.30 12.91
CA VAL A 300 -28.81 3.73 13.82
C VAL A 300 -29.30 3.59 15.26
N ALA A 301 -28.68 2.67 16.01
CA ALA A 301 -29.00 2.39 17.41
C ALA A 301 -27.82 2.76 18.32
N LEU A 302 -28.00 3.79 19.14
CA LEU A 302 -27.00 4.27 20.10
C LEU A 302 -27.41 3.89 21.52
N ASN A 303 -26.45 3.40 22.32
CA ASN A 303 -26.67 3.07 23.72
C ASN A 303 -25.54 3.63 24.58
N GLN A 304 -25.83 4.65 25.38
CA GLN A 304 -24.85 5.36 26.23
C GLN A 304 -23.65 5.89 25.44
N THR A 305 -23.90 6.45 24.25
CA THR A 305 -22.86 6.88 23.31
C THR A 305 -22.78 8.41 23.22
N THR A 306 -21.58 8.95 23.04
CA THR A 306 -21.34 10.37 22.73
C THR A 306 -20.89 10.53 21.28
N ILE A 307 -21.61 11.32 20.48
CA ILE A 307 -21.30 11.59 19.06
C ILE A 307 -21.00 13.07 18.86
N ARG A 308 -19.89 13.45 18.20
CA ARG A 308 -19.48 14.86 18.11
C ARG A 308 -19.96 15.61 16.85
N HIS A 309 -20.04 14.96 15.69
CA HIS A 309 -20.35 15.64 14.42
C HIS A 309 -21.66 15.19 13.74
N GLY A 310 -22.59 14.63 14.51
CA GLY A 310 -23.96 14.39 14.07
C GLY A 310 -24.25 12.98 13.57
N VAL A 311 -25.54 12.74 13.31
CA VAL A 311 -26.07 11.45 12.86
C VAL A 311 -27.03 11.66 11.70
N TYR A 312 -26.81 10.93 10.62
CA TYR A 312 -27.60 10.95 9.40
C TYR A 312 -28.06 9.54 9.07
N THR A 313 -29.37 9.33 8.98
CA THR A 313 -29.91 8.05 8.54
C THR A 313 -31.15 8.14 7.66
N SER A 314 -31.18 7.31 6.61
CA SER A 314 -32.41 7.07 5.84
C SER A 314 -33.38 6.10 6.54
N GLY A 315 -32.87 5.29 7.47
CA GLY A 315 -33.63 4.35 8.27
C GLY A 315 -34.15 4.97 9.58
N ASN A 316 -34.32 4.11 10.58
CA ASN A 316 -34.76 4.52 11.91
C ASN A 316 -33.59 4.99 12.78
N TYR A 317 -33.89 5.78 13.80
CA TYR A 317 -32.92 6.19 14.81
C TYR A 317 -33.42 5.83 16.21
N GLU A 318 -32.57 5.16 16.98
CA GLU A 318 -32.85 4.79 18.36
C GLU A 318 -31.71 5.24 19.27
N GLN A 319 -32.04 5.93 20.37
CA GLN A 319 -31.05 6.35 21.35
C GLN A 319 -31.49 5.95 22.75
N THR A 320 -30.60 5.24 23.43
CA THR A 320 -30.73 4.79 24.82
C THR A 320 -29.62 5.45 25.62
N GLY A 321 -29.81 6.70 26.06
CA GLY A 321 -28.82 7.49 26.82
C GLY A 321 -27.73 8.11 25.95
N GLY A 322 -26.89 8.96 26.56
CA GLY A 322 -25.76 9.61 25.89
C GLY A 322 -26.14 10.93 25.21
N SER A 323 -25.22 11.46 24.40
CA SER A 323 -25.34 12.79 23.80
C SER A 323 -24.92 12.80 22.34
N VAL A 324 -25.73 13.42 21.48
CA VAL A 324 -25.35 13.69 20.09
C VAL A 324 -25.18 15.20 19.89
N TYR A 325 -23.98 15.60 19.49
CA TYR A 325 -23.64 16.93 19.00
C TYR A 325 -23.63 16.93 17.47
N GLY A 326 -23.75 18.11 16.84
CA GLY A 326 -23.73 18.24 15.37
C GLY A 326 -25.05 17.93 14.65
N GLY A 327 -26.11 17.61 15.41
CA GLY A 327 -27.46 17.45 14.91
C GLY A 327 -27.81 16.04 14.41
N VAL A 328 -29.11 15.77 14.33
CA VAL A 328 -29.67 14.47 13.95
C VAL A 328 -30.62 14.66 12.76
N ARG A 329 -30.42 13.88 11.69
CA ARG A 329 -31.22 13.89 10.44
C ARG A 329 -31.71 12.47 10.14
N VAL A 330 -33.02 12.26 10.15
CA VAL A 330 -33.61 10.92 10.11
C VAL A 330 -34.82 10.87 9.16
N GLN A 331 -34.74 10.11 8.07
CA GLN A 331 -35.91 9.95 7.18
C GLN A 331 -36.97 8.98 7.76
N GLY A 332 -36.58 8.06 8.64
CA GLY A 332 -37.48 7.12 9.31
C GLY A 332 -37.99 7.59 10.69
N ASN A 333 -38.27 6.60 11.55
CA ASN A 333 -38.78 6.83 12.90
C ASN A 333 -37.65 7.20 13.87
N VAL A 334 -37.98 7.98 14.89
CA VAL A 334 -37.06 8.36 15.97
C VAL A 334 -37.59 7.83 17.30
N THR A 335 -36.74 7.15 18.06
CA THR A 335 -37.07 6.65 19.40
C THR A 335 -36.00 7.03 20.42
N LEU A 336 -36.36 7.82 21.43
CA LEU A 336 -35.51 8.10 22.60
C LEU A 336 -36.00 7.25 23.78
N LYS A 337 -35.27 6.17 24.11
CA LYS A 337 -35.74 5.05 24.95
C LYS A 337 -35.58 5.23 26.47
N GLN A 338 -34.70 6.12 26.94
CA GLN A 338 -34.41 6.29 28.37
C GLN A 338 -34.09 7.73 28.78
N TRP A 339 -34.22 7.99 30.08
CA TRP A 339 -33.74 9.20 30.74
C TRP A 339 -32.26 9.43 30.41
N GLY A 340 -31.91 10.67 30.02
CA GLY A 340 -30.53 11.05 29.68
C GLY A 340 -30.12 10.85 28.22
N SER A 341 -31.03 10.53 27.30
CA SER A 341 -30.79 10.69 25.85
C SER A 341 -30.89 12.17 25.47
N THR A 342 -29.79 12.77 25.00
CA THR A 342 -29.75 14.20 24.65
C THR A 342 -29.29 14.43 23.22
N ILE A 343 -29.91 15.43 22.58
CA ILE A 343 -29.48 15.99 21.28
C ILE A 343 -29.15 17.45 21.55
N ASP A 344 -27.89 17.81 21.33
CA ASP A 344 -27.38 19.14 21.63
C ASP A 344 -28.10 20.22 20.81
N SER A 345 -28.30 21.38 21.43
CA SER A 345 -28.96 22.54 20.82
C SER A 345 -30.37 22.24 20.27
N LYS A 346 -30.97 21.10 20.65
CA LYS A 346 -32.24 20.59 20.11
C LYS A 346 -32.22 20.45 18.57
N ASP A 347 -31.05 20.20 17.96
CA ASP A 347 -30.95 20.10 16.50
C ASP A 347 -31.38 18.72 15.98
N LEU A 348 -32.69 18.48 15.94
CA LEU A 348 -33.30 17.27 15.43
C LEU A 348 -34.19 17.58 14.22
N ARG A 349 -34.04 16.80 13.14
CA ARG A 349 -35.02 16.75 12.02
C ARG A 349 -35.36 15.32 11.67
N TYR A 350 -36.65 14.99 11.65
CA TYR A 350 -37.11 13.65 11.26
C TYR A 350 -38.45 13.66 10.52
N ALA A 351 -38.70 12.64 9.69
CA ALA A 351 -39.91 12.54 8.87
C ALA A 351 -40.91 11.46 9.31
N GLY A 352 -40.46 10.40 10.00
CA GLY A 352 -41.33 9.32 10.48
C GLY A 352 -42.11 9.64 11.76
N ASN A 353 -42.33 8.62 12.57
CA ASN A 353 -42.97 8.73 13.88
C ASN A 353 -41.92 8.92 14.98
N GLY A 354 -42.24 9.79 15.93
CA GLY A 354 -41.39 10.07 17.09
C GLY A 354 -41.96 9.38 18.33
N SER A 355 -41.11 8.69 19.09
CA SER A 355 -41.41 8.16 20.41
C SER A 355 -40.36 8.65 21.40
N PHE A 356 -40.75 9.59 22.26
CA PHE A 356 -39.83 10.29 23.14
C PHE A 356 -40.19 9.99 24.58
N LYS A 357 -39.27 9.39 25.33
CA LYS A 357 -39.45 9.15 26.75
C LYS A 357 -38.96 10.36 27.54
N ASP A 358 -39.83 11.36 27.70
CA ASP A 358 -39.80 12.52 28.65
C ASP A 358 -40.79 13.62 28.17
N ASP A 359 -40.88 14.74 28.91
CA ASP A 359 -41.57 16.00 28.55
C ASP A 359 -40.84 16.76 27.41
N THR A 360 -40.50 16.08 26.32
CA THR A 360 -40.15 16.73 25.04
C THR A 360 -41.27 16.57 24.01
N PRO A 361 -42.54 16.92 24.32
CA PRO A 361 -43.63 16.83 23.35
C PRO A 361 -43.38 17.76 22.15
N GLU A 362 -42.57 18.79 22.34
CA GLU A 362 -42.12 19.70 21.28
C GLU A 362 -41.48 18.98 20.09
N TYR A 363 -40.73 17.89 20.31
CA TYR A 363 -40.16 17.10 19.22
C TYR A 363 -41.21 16.42 18.35
N ALA A 364 -42.44 16.21 18.84
CA ALA A 364 -43.51 15.62 18.05
C ALA A 364 -44.04 16.54 16.93
N PHE A 365 -43.62 17.81 16.92
CA PHE A 365 -44.15 18.86 16.04
C PHE A 365 -43.04 19.58 15.25
N SER A 366 -43.45 20.40 14.28
CA SER A 366 -42.56 21.35 13.59
C SER A 366 -41.93 22.32 14.62
N PRO A 367 -40.63 22.70 14.49
CA PRO A 367 -39.74 22.54 13.34
C PRO A 367 -38.95 21.21 13.30
N TYR A 368 -39.12 20.34 14.28
CA TYR A 368 -38.34 19.08 14.38
C TYR A 368 -38.90 17.99 13.47
N LYS A 369 -40.22 17.85 13.45
CA LYS A 369 -40.91 16.99 12.48
C LYS A 369 -41.07 17.73 11.15
N VAL A 370 -40.46 17.20 10.10
CA VAL A 370 -40.44 17.78 8.74
C VAL A 370 -40.88 16.74 7.70
N SER A 371 -41.04 17.14 6.44
CA SER A 371 -41.31 16.18 5.38
C SER A 371 -40.03 15.47 4.93
N SER A 372 -40.13 14.23 4.46
CA SER A 372 -38.96 13.44 4.03
C SER A 372 -38.06 14.15 2.99
N PRO A 373 -38.62 14.85 1.97
CA PRO A 373 -37.81 15.63 1.02
C PRO A 373 -36.98 16.76 1.64
N ASP A 374 -37.36 17.25 2.83
CA ASP A 374 -36.62 18.31 3.53
C ASP A 374 -35.38 17.77 4.28
N ILE A 375 -35.19 16.45 4.28
CA ILE A 375 -34.07 15.75 4.93
C ILE A 375 -33.15 15.17 3.86
N SER A 376 -32.01 15.85 3.66
CA SER A 376 -30.91 15.34 2.84
C SER A 376 -29.99 14.46 3.68
N ILE A 377 -29.79 13.21 3.25
CA ILE A 377 -28.82 12.28 3.81
C ILE A 377 -27.62 12.25 2.86
N PRO A 378 -26.39 12.47 3.35
CA PRO A 378 -25.19 12.39 2.51
C PRO A 378 -25.03 10.98 1.91
N THR A 379 -24.58 10.92 0.67
CA THR A 379 -24.28 9.64 0.00
C THR A 379 -23.10 8.95 0.68
N ILE A 380 -23.26 7.66 0.94
CA ILE A 380 -22.22 6.76 1.46
C ILE A 380 -21.52 6.11 0.28
N GLU A 381 -20.19 6.25 0.22
CA GLU A 381 -19.36 5.52 -0.74
C GLU A 381 -19.31 4.03 -0.34
N PRO A 382 -19.59 3.10 -1.28
CA PRO A 382 -19.53 1.68 -0.98
C PRO A 382 -18.08 1.24 -0.75
N VAL A 383 -17.89 0.34 0.21
CA VAL A 383 -16.58 -0.31 0.40
C VAL A 383 -16.37 -1.27 -0.76
N GLU A 384 -15.30 -1.08 -1.52
CA GLU A 384 -14.92 -1.97 -2.61
C GLU A 384 -14.13 -3.18 -2.08
N LYS A 385 -14.16 -4.29 -2.81
CA LYS A 385 -13.29 -5.43 -2.49
C LYS A 385 -11.88 -5.12 -2.97
N ILE A 386 -10.89 -5.53 -2.18
CA ILE A 386 -9.52 -5.70 -2.67
C ILE A 386 -9.53 -6.87 -3.64
N THR A 387 -9.27 -6.59 -4.90
CA THR A 387 -8.99 -7.60 -5.92
C THR A 387 -7.48 -7.76 -6.06
N PRO A 388 -6.99 -8.87 -6.64
CA PRO A 388 -5.57 -9.02 -6.96
C PRO A 388 -5.02 -7.90 -7.86
N GLU A 389 -5.87 -7.24 -8.65
CA GLU A 389 -5.53 -6.10 -9.51
C GLU A 389 -5.54 -4.74 -8.78
N SER A 390 -5.94 -4.70 -7.51
CA SER A 390 -5.94 -3.47 -6.71
C SER A 390 -4.52 -2.97 -6.47
N GLU A 391 -4.31 -1.65 -6.52
CA GLU A 391 -3.05 -1.02 -6.10
C GLU A 391 -2.64 -1.42 -4.67
N ASN A 392 -3.62 -1.77 -3.84
CA ASN A 392 -3.44 -2.26 -2.46
C ASN A 392 -2.74 -3.63 -2.38
N ASN A 393 -2.69 -4.41 -3.46
CA ASN A 393 -1.96 -5.68 -3.50
C ASN A 393 -0.54 -5.53 -4.06
N ARG A 394 -0.05 -4.28 -4.19
CA ARG A 394 1.26 -3.92 -4.75
C ARG A 394 1.57 -4.74 -6.01
N GLY A 395 0.63 -4.86 -6.94
CA GLY A 395 0.85 -5.53 -8.22
C GLY A 395 0.85 -7.06 -8.22
N LEU A 396 0.59 -7.75 -7.10
CA LEU A 396 0.47 -9.22 -7.10
C LEU A 396 -0.91 -9.66 -7.63
N THR A 397 -1.03 -9.93 -8.92
CA THR A 397 -2.33 -10.22 -9.57
C THR A 397 -2.81 -11.67 -9.45
N ALA A 398 -1.94 -12.57 -8.99
CA ALA A 398 -2.24 -13.98 -8.72
C ALA A 398 -1.35 -14.44 -7.58
N CYS A 399 -1.66 -15.58 -6.94
CA CYS A 399 -0.77 -16.07 -5.89
C CYS A 399 0.50 -16.76 -6.40
N ASP A 400 0.43 -17.40 -7.57
CA ASP A 400 1.58 -18.03 -8.23
C ASP A 400 1.82 -17.42 -9.64
N PRO A 401 2.21 -16.13 -9.73
CA PRO A 401 2.54 -15.50 -11.01
C PRO A 401 3.77 -16.13 -11.69
N LEU A 402 4.62 -16.86 -10.96
CA LEU A 402 5.82 -17.50 -11.48
C LEU A 402 5.57 -18.91 -12.04
N ASP A 403 4.37 -19.46 -11.83
CA ASP A 403 4.04 -20.87 -12.11
C ASP A 403 5.15 -21.80 -11.60
N ILE A 404 5.40 -21.74 -10.29
CA ILE A 404 6.61 -22.34 -9.71
C ILE A 404 6.65 -23.85 -9.85
N ALA A 405 5.48 -24.50 -9.91
CA ALA A 405 5.41 -25.93 -10.18
C ALA A 405 6.04 -26.26 -11.54
N THR A 406 5.62 -25.57 -12.61
CA THR A 406 6.16 -25.76 -13.96
C THR A 406 7.64 -25.37 -14.03
N ALA A 407 8.02 -24.24 -13.42
CA ALA A 407 9.40 -23.77 -13.40
C ALA A 407 10.34 -24.77 -12.73
N ILE A 408 9.94 -25.36 -11.59
CA ILE A 408 10.73 -26.37 -10.88
C ILE A 408 10.75 -27.71 -11.63
N ASP A 409 9.64 -28.12 -12.24
CA ASP A 409 9.60 -29.34 -13.05
C ASP A 409 10.52 -29.24 -14.29
N SER A 410 10.66 -28.04 -14.87
CA SER A 410 11.54 -27.81 -16.03
C SER A 410 13.03 -28.03 -15.75
N VAL A 411 13.48 -27.80 -14.51
CA VAL A 411 14.87 -28.03 -14.08
C VAL A 411 15.07 -29.41 -13.49
N SER A 412 14.00 -30.15 -13.22
CA SER A 412 14.07 -31.50 -12.68
C SER A 412 14.81 -32.44 -13.63
N VAL A 413 15.59 -33.37 -13.06
CA VAL A 413 16.38 -34.33 -13.84
C VAL A 413 15.83 -35.74 -13.65
N ASN A 414 15.69 -36.48 -14.75
CA ASN A 414 15.19 -37.86 -14.75
C ASN A 414 16.25 -38.90 -14.31
N THR A 415 17.31 -38.46 -13.65
CA THR A 415 18.42 -39.31 -13.19
C THR A 415 18.59 -39.11 -11.69
N THR A 416 18.77 -40.22 -10.95
CA THR A 416 19.08 -40.20 -9.50
C THR A 416 20.25 -39.27 -9.20
N SER A 417 20.02 -38.31 -8.31
CA SER A 417 21.07 -37.41 -7.80
C SER A 417 21.62 -37.97 -6.48
N PRO A 418 22.80 -37.57 -6.02
CA PRO A 418 23.30 -38.04 -4.74
C PRO A 418 22.57 -37.36 -3.58
N ASP A 419 22.50 -38.04 -2.42
CA ASP A 419 22.17 -37.39 -1.16
C ASP A 419 23.34 -36.54 -0.67
N LEU A 420 23.05 -35.30 -0.24
CA LEU A 420 23.99 -34.46 0.46
C LEU A 420 23.86 -34.68 1.97
N PHE A 421 24.89 -35.26 2.58
CA PHE A 421 24.99 -35.39 4.03
C PHE A 421 26.28 -34.72 4.52
N ILE A 422 26.14 -33.62 5.26
CA ILE A 422 27.29 -32.93 5.88
C ILE A 422 27.41 -33.36 7.32
N ASN A 423 28.46 -34.10 7.64
CA ASN A 423 28.66 -34.72 8.94
C ASN A 423 29.17 -33.73 10.01
N ASN A 424 29.06 -34.10 11.29
CA ASN A 424 29.59 -33.35 12.43
C ASN A 424 30.73 -34.09 13.17
N ASN A 425 31.39 -35.04 12.50
CA ASN A 425 32.45 -35.87 13.08
C ASN A 425 33.75 -35.10 13.40
N SER A 426 34.01 -33.98 12.74
CA SER A 426 35.15 -33.12 13.06
C SER A 426 34.86 -32.17 14.23
N ARG A 427 35.92 -31.62 14.84
CA ARG A 427 35.82 -30.77 16.05
C ARG A 427 34.86 -29.58 15.91
N ALA A 428 34.72 -29.03 14.70
CA ALA A 428 33.83 -27.92 14.38
C ALA A 428 32.71 -28.31 13.40
N GLY A 429 32.58 -29.59 13.05
CA GLY A 429 31.74 -30.07 11.95
C GLY A 429 32.39 -29.88 10.58
N ASP A 430 32.08 -30.83 9.69
CA ASP A 430 32.60 -30.85 8.32
C ASP A 430 32.10 -29.62 7.57
N LEU A 431 32.87 -29.18 6.57
CA LEU A 431 32.62 -27.91 5.90
C LEU A 431 32.52 -28.12 4.40
N LEU A 432 31.32 -27.97 3.85
CA LEU A 432 31.09 -27.85 2.42
C LEU A 432 31.16 -26.37 2.01
N GLU A 433 31.98 -26.05 1.02
CA GLU A 433 32.01 -24.73 0.38
C GLU A 433 31.41 -24.82 -1.04
N LEU A 434 30.43 -23.98 -1.31
CA LEU A 434 29.75 -23.83 -2.60
C LEU A 434 30.36 -22.65 -3.37
N GLU A 435 30.89 -22.93 -4.55
CA GLU A 435 31.13 -21.92 -5.59
C GLU A 435 29.98 -21.96 -6.61
N THR A 436 30.05 -21.17 -7.69
CA THR A 436 29.01 -21.17 -8.72
C THR A 436 28.95 -22.47 -9.52
N ASN A 437 30.09 -23.07 -9.84
CA ASN A 437 30.15 -24.26 -10.70
C ASN A 437 30.53 -25.54 -9.96
N THR A 438 31.16 -25.41 -8.80
CA THR A 438 31.72 -26.54 -8.06
C THR A 438 31.48 -26.38 -6.57
N ALA A 439 31.32 -27.50 -5.88
CA ALA A 439 31.26 -27.54 -4.43
C ALA A 439 32.25 -28.58 -3.90
N ASN A 440 32.98 -28.21 -2.85
CA ASN A 440 34.06 -29.02 -2.30
C ASN A 440 34.00 -29.03 -0.77
N PHE A 441 34.24 -30.20 -0.18
CA PHE A 441 34.46 -30.28 1.26
C PHE A 441 35.88 -29.80 1.59
N LEU A 442 35.98 -28.68 2.34
CA LEU A 442 37.25 -28.19 2.87
C LEU A 442 37.68 -28.98 4.11
N VAL A 443 36.71 -29.55 4.82
CA VAL A 443 36.90 -30.44 5.96
C VAL A 443 35.89 -31.58 5.79
N ASP A 444 36.38 -32.83 5.73
CA ASP A 444 35.54 -34.01 5.52
C ASP A 444 36.02 -35.19 6.38
N PHE A 445 35.15 -35.65 7.26
CA PHE A 445 35.32 -36.83 8.11
C PHE A 445 34.09 -37.74 8.02
N GLY A 446 33.60 -37.98 6.80
CA GLY A 446 32.51 -38.90 6.50
C GLY A 446 31.22 -38.20 6.09
N SER A 447 31.35 -37.11 5.33
CA SER A 447 30.26 -36.49 4.59
C SER A 447 30.04 -37.19 3.25
N THR A 448 28.88 -37.01 2.62
CA THR A 448 28.58 -37.53 1.28
C THR A 448 27.93 -36.46 0.41
N PRO A 449 28.10 -36.48 -0.91
CA PRO A 449 28.92 -37.41 -1.70
C PRO A 449 30.43 -37.14 -1.58
N ASP A 450 31.25 -38.17 -1.79
CA ASP A 450 32.71 -38.04 -1.78
C ASP A 450 33.21 -37.29 -3.02
N GLY A 451 34.16 -36.36 -2.82
CA GLY A 451 34.84 -35.64 -3.90
C GLY A 451 34.15 -34.34 -4.34
N THR A 452 34.59 -33.81 -5.48
CA THR A 452 34.08 -32.54 -6.03
C THR A 452 32.71 -32.72 -6.66
N ILE A 453 31.75 -31.93 -6.21
CA ILE A 453 30.39 -31.87 -6.77
C ILE A 453 30.37 -30.79 -7.83
N THR A 454 29.85 -31.08 -9.02
CA THR A 454 29.80 -30.14 -10.14
C THR A 454 28.36 -29.77 -10.44
N ALA A 455 28.10 -28.47 -10.60
CA ALA A 455 26.80 -27.96 -11.01
C ALA A 455 26.53 -28.29 -12.49
N LYS A 456 25.26 -28.33 -12.88
CA LYS A 456 24.84 -28.48 -14.28
C LYS A 456 24.07 -27.25 -14.71
N ALA A 457 24.30 -26.83 -15.96
CA ALA A 457 23.54 -25.75 -16.57
C ALA A 457 22.07 -26.17 -16.76
N ALA A 458 21.15 -25.33 -16.31
CA ALA A 458 19.72 -25.46 -16.54
C ALA A 458 19.07 -24.07 -16.60
N THR A 459 17.86 -23.98 -17.14
CA THR A 459 17.11 -22.72 -17.18
C THR A 459 16.08 -22.73 -16.07
N PHE A 460 16.17 -21.79 -15.14
CA PHE A 460 15.19 -21.58 -14.07
C PHE A 460 14.67 -20.15 -14.16
N LEU A 461 13.34 -19.98 -14.19
CA LEU A 461 12.68 -18.67 -14.36
C LEU A 461 13.30 -17.86 -15.51
N ASP A 462 13.39 -18.49 -16.69
CA ASP A 462 13.95 -17.90 -17.92
C ASP A 462 15.39 -17.33 -17.77
N SER A 463 16.16 -17.85 -16.82
CA SER A 463 17.56 -17.51 -16.61
C SER A 463 18.42 -18.77 -16.63
N GLU A 464 19.47 -18.78 -17.46
CA GLU A 464 20.46 -19.85 -17.45
C GLU A 464 21.27 -19.78 -16.14
N THR A 465 21.27 -20.88 -15.40
CA THR A 465 21.89 -20.98 -14.08
C THR A 465 22.61 -22.30 -13.89
N GLN A 466 23.57 -22.33 -12.97
CA GLN A 466 24.35 -23.50 -12.62
C GLN A 466 23.78 -24.10 -11.34
N ILE A 467 23.23 -25.31 -11.43
CA ILE A 467 22.47 -25.95 -10.35
C ILE A 467 23.20 -27.19 -9.83
N PHE A 468 23.38 -27.27 -8.51
CA PHE A 468 23.75 -28.50 -7.81
C PHE A 468 22.51 -29.35 -7.55
N TYR A 469 22.54 -30.64 -7.92
CA TYR A 469 21.38 -31.52 -7.82
C TYR A 469 21.56 -32.53 -6.68
N PHE A 470 20.56 -32.63 -5.80
CA PHE A 470 20.53 -33.56 -4.69
C PHE A 470 19.17 -34.25 -4.58
N ASP A 471 19.17 -35.51 -4.14
CA ASP A 471 17.93 -36.24 -3.79
C ASP A 471 17.46 -35.72 -2.41
N ASP A 472 18.16 -36.06 -1.32
CA ASP A 472 17.93 -35.45 0.00
C ASP A 472 19.12 -34.59 0.46
N VAL A 473 18.86 -33.58 1.30
CA VAL A 473 19.91 -32.75 1.94
C VAL A 473 19.78 -32.78 3.46
N THR A 474 20.84 -33.20 4.14
CA THR A 474 20.93 -33.18 5.60
C THR A 474 22.23 -32.54 6.05
N ILE A 475 22.13 -31.43 6.79
CA ILE A 475 23.29 -30.72 7.33
C ILE A 475 23.34 -30.90 8.84
N LYS A 476 24.41 -31.57 9.31
CA LYS A 476 24.81 -31.64 10.72
C LYS A 476 26.06 -30.82 11.01
N GLY A 477 26.95 -30.72 10.03
CA GLY A 477 28.13 -29.86 10.05
C GLY A 477 27.83 -28.45 9.54
N ARG A 478 28.65 -27.97 8.62
CA ARG A 478 28.66 -26.57 8.15
C ARG A 478 28.63 -26.51 6.63
N MET A 479 27.83 -25.60 6.10
CA MET A 479 27.77 -25.25 4.69
C MET A 479 28.05 -23.75 4.54
N GLN A 480 28.83 -23.37 3.54
CA GLN A 480 29.04 -21.97 3.21
C GLN A 480 29.07 -21.72 1.71
N VAL A 481 28.63 -20.54 1.29
CA VAL A 481 28.91 -20.03 -0.05
C VAL A 481 30.26 -19.33 -0.02
N LYS A 482 31.08 -19.51 -1.06
CA LYS A 482 32.34 -18.79 -1.22
C LYS A 482 32.06 -17.30 -1.45
N SER A 483 32.84 -16.42 -0.84
CA SER A 483 32.65 -14.97 -0.99
C SER A 483 32.65 -14.54 -2.46
N ASN A 484 31.73 -13.64 -2.82
CA ASN A 484 31.47 -13.16 -4.20
C ASN A 484 31.06 -14.26 -5.19
N HIS A 485 30.42 -15.33 -4.72
CA HIS A 485 29.85 -16.37 -5.57
C HIS A 485 28.36 -16.52 -5.31
N ASN A 486 27.63 -16.95 -6.34
CA ASN A 486 26.22 -17.31 -6.24
C ASN A 486 26.10 -18.81 -6.43
N ALA A 487 25.34 -19.48 -5.56
CA ALA A 487 25.11 -20.92 -5.61
C ALA A 487 23.61 -21.21 -5.73
N VAL A 488 23.25 -22.16 -6.59
CA VAL A 488 21.87 -22.64 -6.73
C VAL A 488 21.85 -24.14 -6.53
N MET A 489 20.95 -24.64 -5.68
CA MET A 489 20.75 -26.07 -5.51
C MET A 489 19.29 -26.47 -5.75
N PHE A 490 19.11 -27.62 -6.39
CA PHE A 490 17.85 -28.31 -6.56
C PHE A 490 17.81 -29.54 -5.65
N VAL A 491 16.71 -29.69 -4.92
CA VAL A 491 16.47 -30.80 -3.99
C VAL A 491 15.14 -31.47 -4.35
N ASP A 492 15.20 -32.73 -4.81
CA ASP A 492 13.98 -33.49 -5.20
C ASP A 492 13.20 -33.95 -3.95
N GLY A 493 13.92 -34.34 -2.89
CA GLY A 493 13.41 -34.75 -1.58
C GLY A 493 13.45 -33.62 -0.55
N ASP A 494 13.87 -33.95 0.68
CA ASP A 494 13.78 -33.08 1.84
C ASP A 494 15.12 -32.38 2.16
N PHE A 495 15.04 -31.14 2.65
CA PHE A 495 16.18 -30.38 3.17
C PHE A 495 16.06 -30.20 4.68
N THR A 496 17.05 -30.65 5.43
CA THR A 496 17.01 -30.64 6.91
C THR A 496 18.30 -30.08 7.53
N MET A 497 18.16 -29.06 8.37
CA MET A 497 19.20 -28.55 9.27
C MET A 497 18.70 -28.61 10.72
N ASN A 498 19.50 -29.14 11.64
CA ASN A 498 19.14 -29.25 13.07
C ASN A 498 20.38 -29.35 13.95
N GLY A 499 20.25 -28.97 15.23
CA GLY A 499 21.36 -29.03 16.18
C GLY A 499 22.43 -27.99 15.84
N ALA A 500 23.70 -28.27 16.14
CA ALA A 500 24.79 -27.31 15.94
C ALA A 500 25.23 -27.13 14.45
N SER A 501 24.31 -27.28 13.50
CA SER A 501 24.57 -27.10 12.07
C SER A 501 24.60 -25.63 11.69
N SER A 502 25.45 -25.23 10.75
CA SER A 502 25.51 -23.83 10.27
C SER A 502 25.46 -23.69 8.75
N LEU A 503 24.79 -22.65 8.27
CA LEU A 503 24.82 -22.16 6.89
C LEU A 503 25.37 -20.73 6.87
N THR A 504 26.38 -20.43 6.06
CA THR A 504 26.95 -19.08 5.94
C THR A 504 26.92 -18.57 4.50
N ILE A 505 26.38 -17.37 4.31
CA ILE A 505 26.35 -16.65 3.04
C ILE A 505 27.12 -15.35 3.27
N PRO A 506 28.29 -15.15 2.64
CA PRO A 506 29.05 -13.91 2.78
C PRO A 506 28.43 -12.73 2.02
N ASP A 507 28.96 -11.53 2.25
CA ASP A 507 28.60 -10.33 1.48
C ASP A 507 28.71 -10.57 -0.03
N ASN A 508 27.81 -9.93 -0.79
CA ASN A 508 27.76 -9.99 -2.26
C ASN A 508 27.76 -11.43 -2.81
N SER A 509 27.20 -12.37 -2.04
CA SER A 509 27.06 -13.79 -2.39
C SER A 509 25.60 -14.17 -2.19
N SER A 510 25.10 -15.17 -2.92
CA SER A 510 23.73 -15.65 -2.74
C SER A 510 23.63 -17.16 -2.73
N LEU A 511 22.58 -17.65 -2.05
CA LEU A 511 22.14 -19.03 -2.12
C LEU A 511 20.67 -19.08 -2.55
N THR A 512 20.38 -19.84 -3.61
CA THR A 512 19.02 -20.17 -4.01
C THR A 512 18.77 -21.66 -3.81
N ILE A 513 17.73 -22.01 -3.07
CA ILE A 513 17.25 -23.39 -2.91
C ILE A 513 15.97 -23.55 -3.72
N ILE A 514 15.96 -24.52 -4.61
CA ILE A 514 14.80 -24.97 -5.39
C ILE A 514 14.43 -26.35 -4.84
N ILE A 515 13.22 -26.52 -4.30
CA ILE A 515 12.86 -27.75 -3.57
C ILE A 515 11.47 -28.28 -3.91
N LYS A 516 11.37 -29.60 -4.08
CA LYS A 516 10.10 -30.32 -4.26
C LYS A 516 9.57 -30.96 -2.99
N GLY A 517 10.45 -31.41 -2.09
CA GLY A 517 10.07 -31.89 -0.76
C GLY A 517 10.00 -30.79 0.29
N LYS A 518 10.18 -31.17 1.55
CA LYS A 518 10.04 -30.28 2.71
C LYS A 518 11.38 -29.65 3.10
N LEU A 519 11.36 -28.36 3.44
CA LEU A 519 12.50 -27.66 4.01
C LEU A 519 12.29 -27.41 5.50
N LYS A 520 13.23 -27.86 6.33
CA LYS A 520 13.22 -27.65 7.77
C LYS A 520 14.55 -27.12 8.29
N ILE A 521 14.52 -25.92 8.88
CA ILE A 521 15.59 -25.40 9.72
C ILE A 521 15.09 -25.41 11.16
N GLY A 522 15.57 -26.39 11.92
CA GLY A 522 15.13 -26.64 13.28
C GLY A 522 16.03 -26.10 14.37
N ASN A 523 15.69 -26.48 15.59
CA ASN A 523 16.32 -25.95 16.81
C ASN A 523 17.84 -26.10 16.82
N GLY A 524 18.51 -25.00 17.19
CA GLY A 524 19.97 -24.91 17.30
C GLY A 524 20.70 -24.60 16.00
N ALA A 525 20.06 -24.79 14.83
CA ALA A 525 20.69 -24.49 13.55
C ALA A 525 20.96 -22.98 13.42
N GLN A 526 22.02 -22.62 12.70
CA GLN A 526 22.44 -21.23 12.54
C GLN A 526 22.51 -20.89 11.06
N VAL A 527 21.88 -19.80 10.65
CA VAL A 527 22.01 -19.26 9.29
C VAL A 527 22.60 -17.86 9.44
N TYR A 528 23.70 -17.62 8.74
CA TYR A 528 24.40 -16.34 8.69
C TYR A 528 24.23 -15.79 7.29
N ALA A 529 23.46 -14.71 7.19
CA ALA A 529 23.29 -13.91 5.99
C ALA A 529 23.92 -12.52 6.22
N PRO A 530 24.37 -11.84 5.16
CA PRO A 530 24.87 -10.47 5.26
C PRO A 530 23.76 -9.50 5.65
N ASP A 531 24.16 -8.31 6.13
CA ASP A 531 23.25 -7.25 6.55
C ASP A 531 22.46 -6.68 5.36
N ASN A 532 23.15 -6.51 4.21
CA ASN A 532 22.50 -6.19 2.94
C ASN A 532 21.78 -7.43 2.40
N GLY A 533 20.46 -7.36 2.31
CA GLY A 533 19.58 -8.44 1.89
C GLY A 533 19.61 -8.74 0.39
N ILE A 534 20.25 -7.86 -0.38
CA ILE A 534 20.36 -7.92 -1.84
C ILE A 534 21.82 -7.76 -2.26
N THR A 535 22.26 -8.58 -3.23
CA THR A 535 23.60 -8.48 -3.82
C THR A 535 23.72 -7.29 -4.77
N ASN A 536 24.93 -6.95 -5.19
CA ASN A 536 25.14 -5.89 -6.20
C ASN A 536 24.49 -6.22 -7.56
N GLU A 537 24.17 -7.50 -7.80
CA GLU A 537 23.45 -7.96 -9.00
C GLU A 537 21.92 -7.87 -8.85
N GLY A 538 21.42 -7.32 -7.73
CA GLY A 538 19.99 -7.22 -7.44
C GLY A 538 19.35 -8.53 -6.98
N ARG A 539 20.14 -9.55 -6.61
CA ARG A 539 19.59 -10.86 -6.18
C ARG A 539 19.41 -10.90 -4.66
N PRO A 540 18.31 -11.45 -4.14
CA PRO A 540 18.24 -11.72 -2.70
C PRO A 540 19.36 -12.67 -2.26
N VAL A 541 19.93 -12.42 -1.09
CA VAL A 541 21.08 -13.21 -0.60
C VAL A 541 20.71 -14.63 -0.20
N PHE A 542 19.46 -14.87 0.21
CA PHE A 542 18.95 -16.21 0.47
C PHE A 542 17.51 -16.36 -0.05
N SER A 543 17.33 -17.19 -1.07
CA SER A 543 16.04 -17.43 -1.73
C SER A 543 15.64 -18.90 -1.62
N ILE A 544 14.35 -19.15 -1.35
CA ILE A 544 13.78 -20.49 -1.29
C ILE A 544 12.54 -20.53 -2.17
N TYR A 545 12.58 -21.37 -3.19
CA TYR A 545 11.46 -21.66 -4.10
C TYR A 545 10.99 -23.08 -3.88
N SER A 546 9.70 -23.26 -3.57
CA SER A 546 9.12 -24.58 -3.30
C SER A 546 7.89 -24.86 -4.16
N SER A 547 7.88 -26.03 -4.79
CA SER A 547 6.70 -26.61 -5.44
C SER A 547 6.05 -27.73 -4.63
N TYR A 548 6.46 -27.90 -3.37
CA TYR A 548 5.84 -28.87 -2.47
C TYR A 548 4.34 -28.59 -2.39
N SER A 549 3.53 -29.60 -2.70
CA SER A 549 2.07 -29.54 -2.64
C SER A 549 1.57 -30.68 -1.75
N GLY A 550 1.19 -30.32 -0.53
CA GLY A 550 0.75 -31.28 0.47
C GLY A 550 0.06 -30.58 1.63
N ASN A 551 -0.67 -31.35 2.44
CA ASN A 551 -1.42 -30.79 3.58
C ASN A 551 -0.54 -30.47 4.80
N ASP A 552 0.74 -30.87 4.77
CA ASP A 552 1.70 -30.61 5.84
C ASP A 552 2.43 -29.26 5.61
N THR A 553 3.18 -28.84 6.62
CA THR A 553 4.14 -27.75 6.48
C THR A 553 5.22 -28.11 5.45
N GLY A 554 5.30 -27.35 4.36
CA GLY A 554 6.33 -27.48 3.34
C GLY A 554 7.64 -26.82 3.74
N ILE A 555 7.56 -25.65 4.38
CA ILE A 555 8.73 -24.90 4.87
C ILE A 555 8.55 -24.58 6.36
N GLU A 556 9.49 -25.04 7.19
CA GLU A 556 9.47 -24.83 8.65
C GLU A 556 10.76 -24.19 9.16
N PHE A 557 10.62 -23.04 9.81
CA PHE A 557 11.66 -22.40 10.62
C PHE A 557 11.27 -22.46 12.09
N SER A 558 11.98 -23.28 12.87
CA SER A 558 11.65 -23.48 14.29
C SER A 558 12.75 -23.06 15.26
N GLY A 559 13.95 -22.78 14.78
CA GLY A 559 15.01 -22.27 15.64
C GLY A 559 16.03 -21.42 14.91
N GLY A 560 16.95 -20.90 15.70
CA GLY A 560 17.98 -19.97 15.29
C GLY A 560 18.64 -19.40 16.53
N THR A 561 19.84 -18.85 16.37
CA THR A 561 20.53 -18.10 17.43
C THR A 561 20.66 -16.61 17.09
N ARG A 562 20.24 -16.24 15.88
CA ARG A 562 20.26 -14.91 15.28
C ARG A 562 19.08 -14.79 14.33
N GLU A 563 18.71 -13.58 13.99
CA GLU A 563 17.65 -13.32 13.02
C GLU A 563 18.00 -13.95 11.67
N LEU A 564 17.02 -14.62 11.07
CA LEU A 564 17.17 -15.27 9.78
C LEU A 564 16.76 -14.29 8.69
N TYR A 565 17.65 -14.00 7.74
CA TYR A 565 17.24 -13.36 6.48
C TYR A 565 16.91 -14.43 5.44
N ALA A 566 15.71 -14.39 4.86
CA ALA A 566 15.35 -15.22 3.70
C ALA A 566 14.17 -14.64 2.93
N VAL A 567 14.11 -14.98 1.65
CA VAL A 567 12.96 -14.74 0.78
C VAL A 567 12.34 -16.09 0.41
N ILE A 568 11.06 -16.28 0.73
CA ILE A 568 10.37 -17.56 0.60
C ILE A 568 9.23 -17.44 -0.42
N TYR A 569 9.21 -18.34 -1.39
CA TYR A 569 8.17 -18.49 -2.40
C TYR A 569 7.64 -19.93 -2.41
N ALA A 570 6.51 -20.17 -1.75
CA ALA A 570 5.90 -21.49 -1.61
C ALA A 570 4.36 -21.45 -1.76
N PRO A 571 3.83 -20.98 -2.91
CA PRO A 571 2.40 -20.74 -3.11
C PRO A 571 1.50 -21.98 -2.99
N LEU A 572 2.07 -23.19 -2.94
CA LEU A 572 1.35 -24.47 -2.91
C LEU A 572 1.38 -25.17 -1.55
N SER A 573 2.07 -24.61 -0.55
CA SER A 573 2.19 -25.23 0.77
C SER A 573 2.21 -24.25 1.92
N GLN A 574 2.07 -24.80 3.12
CA GLN A 574 2.15 -24.03 4.35
C GLN A 574 3.61 -23.68 4.69
N VAL A 575 3.84 -22.39 4.99
CA VAL A 575 5.08 -21.87 5.56
C VAL A 575 4.86 -21.58 7.04
N LYS A 576 5.72 -22.14 7.90
CA LYS A 576 5.60 -22.03 9.35
C LYS A 576 6.85 -21.44 9.98
N VAL A 577 6.68 -20.31 10.67
CA VAL A 577 7.72 -19.64 11.45
C VAL A 577 7.35 -19.72 12.93
N THR A 578 8.07 -20.54 13.68
CA THR A 578 7.88 -20.77 15.13
C THR A 578 9.07 -20.29 15.96
N SER A 579 10.07 -19.73 15.30
CA SER A 579 11.32 -19.29 15.91
C SER A 579 11.11 -18.18 16.95
N ALA A 580 11.87 -18.24 18.05
CA ALA A 580 11.92 -17.15 19.02
C ALA A 580 12.88 -16.02 18.59
N VAL A 581 13.68 -16.23 17.53
CA VAL A 581 14.50 -15.19 16.91
C VAL A 581 13.78 -14.61 15.71
N GLY A 582 14.03 -13.33 15.41
CA GLY A 582 13.38 -12.62 14.31
C GLY A 582 13.64 -13.21 12.92
N PHE A 583 12.80 -12.81 11.97
CA PHE A 583 12.90 -13.14 10.56
C PHE A 583 12.98 -11.85 9.77
N LYS A 584 13.86 -11.77 8.77
CA LYS A 584 14.04 -10.64 7.87
C LYS A 584 13.81 -11.11 6.42
N GLY A 585 13.22 -10.26 5.59
CA GLY A 585 12.96 -10.56 4.17
C GLY A 585 11.48 -10.63 3.85
N SER A 586 11.03 -11.65 3.12
CA SER A 586 9.62 -11.75 2.66
C SER A 586 9.14 -13.20 2.65
N ILE A 587 7.85 -13.40 2.95
CA ILE A 587 7.23 -14.73 3.02
C ILE A 587 6.00 -14.78 2.12
N LEU A 588 6.02 -15.64 1.11
CA LEU A 588 4.84 -16.03 0.33
C LEU A 588 4.60 -17.54 0.48
N GLY A 589 3.40 -17.91 0.95
CA GLY A 589 2.96 -19.30 1.08
C GLY A 589 1.49 -19.48 0.72
N ASP A 590 1.02 -20.72 0.53
CA ASP A 590 -0.44 -20.95 0.46
C ASP A 590 -1.11 -20.51 1.77
N THR A 591 -0.54 -20.98 2.88
CA THR A 591 -0.90 -20.55 4.22
C THR A 591 0.36 -20.18 4.99
N VAL A 592 0.39 -18.99 5.58
CA VAL A 592 1.52 -18.57 6.43
C VAL A 592 1.13 -18.63 7.90
N ILE A 593 1.88 -19.38 8.70
CA ILE A 593 1.67 -19.52 10.15
C ILE A 593 2.86 -18.96 10.91
N VAL A 594 2.62 -17.92 11.70
CA VAL A 594 3.61 -17.29 12.57
C VAL A 594 3.19 -17.50 14.03
N SER A 595 3.96 -18.28 14.77
CA SER A 595 3.68 -18.57 16.19
C SER A 595 4.86 -18.30 17.12
N GLY A 596 6.01 -17.95 16.54
CA GLY A 596 7.21 -17.57 17.26
C GLY A 596 7.08 -16.21 17.95
N ALA A 597 7.93 -15.97 18.96
CA ALA A 597 8.04 -14.66 19.60
C ALA A 597 8.98 -13.69 18.85
N GLY A 598 9.75 -14.19 17.87
CA GLY A 598 10.59 -13.35 17.02
C GLY A 598 9.74 -12.44 16.13
N GLY A 599 10.24 -11.22 15.88
CA GLY A 599 9.61 -10.30 14.94
C GLY A 599 9.75 -10.77 13.49
N ILE A 600 8.95 -10.19 12.59
CA ILE A 600 9.08 -10.34 11.15
C ILE A 600 9.31 -8.95 10.55
N HIS A 601 10.46 -8.77 9.94
CA HIS A 601 10.93 -7.49 9.42
C HIS A 601 10.98 -7.57 7.89
N PHE A 602 10.01 -6.93 7.24
CA PHE A 602 9.94 -6.91 5.78
C PHE A 602 11.08 -6.07 5.19
N ASP A 603 11.82 -6.62 4.23
CA ASP A 603 12.85 -5.86 3.52
C ASP A 603 12.26 -5.15 2.29
N THR A 604 12.09 -3.83 2.38
CA THR A 604 11.51 -3.01 1.31
C THR A 604 12.39 -2.94 0.07
N ALA A 605 13.70 -3.22 0.19
CA ALA A 605 14.62 -3.27 -0.94
C ALA A 605 14.22 -4.38 -1.94
N LEU A 606 13.48 -5.40 -1.48
CA LEU A 606 12.99 -6.50 -2.33
C LEU A 606 12.00 -6.05 -3.41
N ASN A 607 11.47 -4.83 -3.32
CA ASN A 607 10.70 -4.21 -4.40
C ASN A 607 11.54 -3.99 -5.67
N GLU A 608 12.86 -3.88 -5.53
CA GLU A 608 13.81 -3.61 -6.62
C GLU A 608 14.65 -4.84 -7.00
N ALA A 609 14.45 -5.98 -6.33
CA ALA A 609 15.21 -7.19 -6.59
C ALA A 609 14.87 -7.81 -7.96
N SER A 610 15.89 -8.38 -8.62
CA SER A 610 15.80 -9.16 -9.84
C SER A 610 15.69 -10.64 -9.52
N PHE A 611 14.66 -11.30 -10.08
CA PHE A 611 14.36 -12.71 -9.79
C PHE A 611 14.75 -13.67 -10.91
N GLY A 612 15.51 -13.21 -11.91
CA GLY A 612 15.82 -13.99 -13.11
C GLY A 612 14.63 -14.04 -14.07
N GLY A 613 14.87 -13.70 -15.33
CA GLY A 613 13.86 -13.70 -16.38
C GLY A 613 14.30 -12.85 -17.57
N SER A 614 14.69 -13.48 -18.68
CA SER A 614 14.82 -12.80 -19.97
C SER A 614 14.40 -13.73 -21.08
N SER A 615 13.24 -13.49 -21.69
CA SER A 615 13.03 -13.93 -23.05
C SER A 615 11.98 -13.10 -23.79
N SER A 616 12.45 -12.42 -24.84
CA SER A 616 11.73 -12.20 -26.09
C SER A 616 10.25 -11.79 -25.99
N GLY A 617 10.02 -10.55 -25.60
CA GLY A 617 8.72 -9.90 -25.65
C GLY A 617 8.74 -8.73 -24.69
N GLY A 618 8.82 -7.50 -25.21
CA GLY A 618 8.98 -6.30 -24.39
C GLY A 618 7.91 -6.24 -23.30
N ASN A 619 8.36 -6.26 -22.03
CA ASN A 619 7.68 -5.79 -20.82
C ASN A 619 8.60 -6.06 -19.61
N GLY A 620 9.60 -5.19 -19.40
CA GLY A 620 10.20 -5.03 -18.08
C GLY A 620 9.20 -4.32 -17.14
N SER A 621 9.52 -4.23 -15.85
CA SER A 621 8.78 -3.33 -14.95
C SER A 621 8.87 -1.92 -15.55
N ALA A 622 7.72 -1.32 -15.86
CA ALA A 622 7.72 0.02 -16.46
C ALA A 622 8.40 0.96 -15.47
N SER A 623 9.37 1.73 -15.98
CA SER A 623 9.81 2.92 -15.25
C SER A 623 8.59 3.74 -14.85
N LYS A 624 8.66 4.45 -13.71
CA LYS A 624 7.54 5.28 -13.23
C LYS A 624 8.01 6.69 -12.90
N LEU A 625 7.10 7.64 -13.07
CA LEU A 625 7.29 9.03 -12.67
C LEU A 625 6.53 9.29 -11.37
N VAL A 626 7.23 9.72 -10.33
CA VAL A 626 6.63 10.09 -9.04
C VAL A 626 6.55 11.62 -8.97
N PHE A 627 5.34 12.16 -8.91
CA PHE A 627 5.14 13.61 -8.82
C PHE A 627 5.63 14.17 -7.47
N LYS A 628 6.60 15.09 -7.49
CA LYS A 628 7.15 15.73 -6.28
C LYS A 628 6.51 17.08 -5.98
N GLY A 629 6.00 17.79 -6.98
CA GLY A 629 5.31 19.07 -6.76
C GLY A 629 5.36 20.04 -7.93
N TRP A 630 4.66 21.16 -7.76
CA TRP A 630 4.61 22.28 -8.72
C TRP A 630 5.58 23.38 -8.30
N ARG A 631 6.24 24.01 -9.28
CA ARG A 631 6.94 25.30 -9.12
C ARG A 631 6.28 26.35 -10.01
N PHE A 632 5.97 27.50 -9.43
CA PHE A 632 5.48 28.66 -10.17
C PHE A 632 6.59 29.69 -10.27
N THR A 633 7.17 29.80 -11.47
CA THR A 633 8.12 30.87 -11.79
C THR A 633 7.34 32.00 -12.46
N PRO A 634 7.37 33.24 -11.91
CA PRO A 634 6.86 34.40 -12.64
C PRO A 634 7.71 34.60 -13.89
N VAL A 635 7.08 34.87 -15.05
CA VAL A 635 7.80 35.25 -16.27
C VAL A 635 8.58 36.53 -15.99
N GLU A 636 9.89 36.43 -15.85
CA GLU A 636 10.75 37.62 -15.90
C GLU A 636 10.74 38.11 -17.34
N LYS A 637 10.25 39.35 -17.53
CA LYS A 637 10.41 40.03 -18.80
C LYS A 637 11.89 40.10 -19.13
N SER A 638 12.31 39.45 -20.21
CA SER A 638 13.57 39.77 -20.86
C SER A 638 13.55 41.27 -21.19
N ASN A 639 14.55 41.99 -20.69
CA ASN A 639 14.76 43.38 -21.09
C ASN A 639 15.30 43.37 -22.53
N GLU A 640 14.42 43.59 -23.50
CA GLU A 640 14.76 44.25 -24.76
C GLU A 640 14.02 45.58 -24.90
#